data_AF-A0A5D3YBE1-F1
#
_entry.id   AF-A0A5D3YBE1-F1
#
_cell.length_a   1.000
_cell.length_b   1.000
_cell.length_c   1.000
_cell.angle_alpha   90.00
_cell.angle_beta   90.00
_cell.angle_gamma   90.00
#
_symmetry.space_group_name_H-M   'P 1'
#
loop_
_entity.id
_entity.type
_entity.pdbx_description
1 polymer ?
#
loop_
_entity_poly.entity_id
_entity_poly.type
_entity_poly.pdbx_seq_one_letter_code
_entity_poly.pdbx_strand_id
1 'polypeptide(L)'
;MPLYVFCQDQLLVSYLRPDNIDGAKHAWAILSWLVKRFRQSWPAVSIIFRGDSGFCRHRMLAWYERHDVGYLVGVAQNKRLNEISAMAASGREAVCPIK
;
A
#
# COMPACT_ATOMS: atom_id res chain seq x y z
N MET A 1 -2.23 -11.89 -13.98
CA MET A 1 -1.00 -12.13 -13.16
C MET A 1 -1.38 -12.63 -11.77
N PRO A 2 -0.75 -13.70 -11.24
CA PRO A 2 -1.06 -14.23 -9.90
C PRO A 2 -0.69 -13.24 -8.79
N LEU A 3 -1.47 -13.23 -7.71
CA LEU A 3 -1.20 -12.48 -6.48
C LEU A 3 -0.62 -13.43 -5.44
N TYR A 4 0.62 -13.18 -5.04
CA TYR A 4 1.28 -13.91 -3.97
C TYR A 4 1.47 -12.99 -2.76
N VAL A 5 1.16 -13.49 -1.57
CA VAL A 5 1.42 -12.81 -0.31
C VAL A 5 2.39 -13.66 0.50
N PHE A 6 3.50 -13.07 0.89
CA PHE A 6 4.54 -13.73 1.67
C PHE A 6 4.70 -13.06 3.03
N CYS A 7 5.14 -13.84 4.01
CA CYS A 7 5.71 -13.39 5.27
C CYS A 7 7.15 -13.91 5.32
N GLN A 8 8.12 -13.04 5.02
CA GLN A 8 9.49 -13.47 4.70
C GLN A 8 9.49 -14.61 3.67
N ASP A 9 9.98 -15.78 4.06
CA ASP A 9 10.09 -16.96 3.18
C ASP A 9 8.82 -17.83 3.15
N GLN A 10 7.79 -17.46 3.93
CA GLN A 10 6.54 -18.22 4.01
C GLN A 10 5.49 -17.66 3.06
N LEU A 11 5.03 -18.49 2.12
CA LEU A 11 3.89 -18.16 1.27
C LEU A 11 2.59 -18.26 2.08
N LEU A 12 1.95 -17.12 2.34
CA LEU A 12 0.68 -17.05 3.06
C LEU A 12 -0.53 -17.23 2.14
N VAL A 13 -0.48 -16.65 0.95
CA VAL A 13 -1.59 -16.68 -0.01
C VAL A 13 -1.06 -16.82 -1.42
N SER A 14 -1.52 -17.84 -2.14
CA SER A 14 -1.43 -17.92 -3.60
C SER A 14 -2.82 -17.73 -4.19
N TYR A 15 -2.99 -16.65 -4.94
CA TYR A 15 -4.27 -16.34 -5.57
C TYR A 15 -4.08 -16.16 -7.07
N LEU A 16 -4.48 -17.18 -7.83
CA LEU A 16 -4.52 -17.10 -9.28
C LEU A 16 -5.71 -16.25 -9.71
N ARG A 17 -5.42 -15.21 -10.51
CA ARG A 17 -6.45 -14.31 -11.02
C ARG A 17 -6.32 -14.12 -12.53
N PRO A 18 -7.45 -13.89 -13.22
CA PRO A 18 -7.44 -13.53 -14.63
C PRO A 18 -6.52 -12.33 -14.89
N ASP A 19 -5.91 -12.32 -16.06
CA ASP A 19 -4.99 -11.28 -16.49
C ASP A 19 -5.70 -9.93 -16.76
N ASN A 20 -6.91 -9.98 -17.31
CA ASN A 20 -7.69 -8.80 -17.71
C ASN A 20 -8.47 -8.16 -16.55
N ILE A 21 -7.85 -7.94 -15.40
CA ILE A 21 -8.45 -7.24 -14.25
C ILE A 21 -7.47 -6.25 -13.62
N ASP A 22 -8.01 -5.22 -12.96
CA ASP A 22 -7.22 -4.20 -12.27
C ASP A 22 -6.14 -4.82 -11.35
N GLY A 23 -4.93 -4.25 -11.44
CA GLY A 23 -3.71 -4.61 -10.72
C GLY A 23 -3.90 -4.86 -9.21
N ALA A 24 -4.75 -4.06 -8.57
CA ALA A 24 -5.02 -4.09 -7.14
C ALA A 24 -6.35 -4.81 -6.79
N LYS A 25 -7.10 -5.28 -7.80
CA LYS A 25 -8.34 -6.04 -7.58
C LYS A 25 -8.03 -7.31 -6.78
N HIS A 26 -8.80 -7.52 -5.71
CA HIS A 26 -8.64 -8.57 -4.69
C HIS A 26 -7.46 -8.43 -3.71
N ALA A 27 -6.42 -7.65 -4.02
CA ALA A 27 -5.32 -7.42 -3.09
C ALA A 27 -5.79 -6.73 -1.79
N TRP A 28 -6.71 -5.77 -1.91
CA TRP A 28 -7.33 -5.12 -0.75
C TRP A 28 -8.09 -6.10 0.14
N ALA A 29 -8.81 -7.07 -0.44
CA ALA A 29 -9.59 -8.03 0.34
C ALA A 29 -8.66 -8.88 1.23
N ILE A 30 -7.57 -9.38 0.65
CA ILE A 30 -6.57 -10.18 1.36
C ILE A 30 -5.87 -9.33 2.43
N LEU A 31 -5.46 -8.11 2.10
CA LEU A 31 -4.85 -7.19 3.05
C LEU A 31 -5.78 -6.90 4.24
N SER A 32 -7.05 -6.60 3.97
CA SER A 32 -8.04 -6.32 5.01
C SER A 32 -8.26 -7.51 5.94
N TRP A 33 -8.22 -8.73 5.38
CA TRP A 33 -8.36 -9.97 6.14
C TRP A 33 -7.14 -10.21 7.04
N LEU A 34 -5.94 -10.01 6.51
CA LEU A 34 -4.68 -10.14 7.27
C LEU A 34 -4.61 -9.13 8.42
N VAL A 35 -4.93 -7.86 8.16
CA VAL A 35 -4.96 -6.80 9.19
C VAL A 35 -5.91 -7.18 10.34
N LYS A 36 -7.12 -7.63 10.01
CA LYS A 36 -8.09 -8.07 11.03
C LYS A 36 -7.56 -9.26 11.83
N ARG A 37 -6.97 -10.25 11.16
CA ARG A 37 -6.42 -11.45 11.81
C ARG A 37 -5.24 -11.14 12.72
N PHE A 38 -4.36 -10.23 12.32
CA PHE A 38 -3.23 -9.78 13.13
C PHE A 38 -3.71 -9.03 14.36
N ARG A 39 -4.71 -8.16 14.24
CA ARG A 39 -5.26 -7.43 15.39
C ARG A 39 -5.98 -8.32 16.40
N GLN A 40 -6.54 -9.45 15.96
CA GLN A 40 -7.10 -10.45 16.90
C GLN A 40 -6.01 -11.08 17.77
N SER A 41 -4.83 -11.34 17.22
CA SER A 41 -3.70 -11.90 17.98
C SER A 41 -2.91 -10.83 18.74
N TRP A 42 -2.78 -9.64 18.16
CA TRP A 42 -2.00 -8.51 18.70
C TRP A 42 -2.81 -7.21 18.59
N PRO A 43 -3.59 -6.87 19.62
CA PRO A 43 -4.48 -5.71 19.57
C PRO A 43 -3.78 -4.36 19.38
N ALA A 44 -2.55 -4.22 19.90
CA ALA A 44 -1.77 -2.98 19.87
C ALA A 44 -0.70 -2.93 18.77
N VAL A 45 -0.73 -3.85 17.79
CA VAL A 45 0.28 -3.89 16.73
C VAL A 45 0.12 -2.72 15.77
N SER A 46 1.22 -1.98 15.54
CA SER A 46 1.28 -0.99 14.47
C SER A 46 1.47 -1.70 13.13
N ILE A 47 0.60 -1.41 12.17
CA ILE A 47 0.65 -2.01 10.83
C ILE A 47 0.92 -0.91 9.82
N ILE A 48 1.96 -1.09 9.01
CA ILE A 48 2.34 -0.16 7.94
C ILE A 48 2.31 -0.90 6.60
N PHE A 49 1.41 -0.46 5.71
CA PHE A 49 1.34 -0.94 4.34
C PHE A 49 2.37 -0.21 3.46
N ARG A 50 3.18 -0.94 2.69
CA ARG A 50 4.09 -0.35 1.70
C ARG A 50 3.75 -0.87 0.32
N GLY A 51 3.61 0.01 -0.66
CA GLY A 51 3.22 -0.39 -2.01
C GLY A 51 3.57 0.62 -3.09
N ASP A 52 3.51 0.18 -4.33
CA ASP A 52 3.65 1.04 -5.50
C ASP A 52 2.35 1.82 -5.80
N SER A 53 2.40 2.67 -6.82
CA SER A 53 1.29 3.53 -7.22
C SER A 53 0.00 2.83 -7.65
N GLY A 54 0.05 1.56 -8.02
CA GLY A 54 -1.12 0.72 -8.31
C GLY A 54 -2.04 0.54 -7.11
N PHE A 55 -1.51 0.68 -5.88
CA PHE A 55 -2.27 0.60 -4.64
C PHE A 55 -2.75 1.98 -4.12
N CYS A 56 -2.41 3.07 -4.81
CA CYS A 56 -2.82 4.43 -4.46
C CYS A 56 -4.27 4.69 -4.90
N ARG A 57 -5.21 3.87 -4.41
CA ARG A 57 -6.64 4.00 -4.70
C ARG A 57 -7.34 4.69 -3.54
N HIS A 58 -8.13 5.73 -3.84
CA HIS A 58 -8.82 6.54 -2.81
C HIS A 58 -9.58 5.68 -1.77
N ARG A 59 -10.32 4.66 -2.23
CA ARG A 59 -11.05 3.74 -1.34
C ARG A 59 -10.13 2.94 -0.40
N MET A 60 -8.94 2.57 -0.87
CA MET A 60 -7.95 1.85 -0.04
C MET A 60 -7.32 2.80 0.98
N LEU A 61 -6.90 3.99 0.56
CA LEU A 61 -6.32 5.00 1.46
C LEU A 61 -7.31 5.37 2.58
N ALA A 62 -8.56 5.65 2.23
CA ALA A 62 -9.60 5.95 3.22
C ALA A 62 -9.89 4.75 4.15
N TRP A 63 -9.69 3.51 3.68
CA TRP A 63 -9.82 2.32 4.52
C TRP A 63 -8.64 2.20 5.49
N TYR A 64 -7.41 2.51 5.06
CA TYR A 64 -6.23 2.54 5.93
C TYR A 64 -6.40 3.53 7.08
N GLU A 65 -6.83 4.75 6.77
CA GLU A 65 -7.07 5.79 7.77
C GLU A 65 -8.12 5.37 8.80
N ARG A 66 -9.25 4.81 8.35
CA ARG A 66 -10.33 4.35 9.25
C ARG A 66 -9.94 3.17 10.14
N HIS A 67 -8.93 2.40 9.74
CA HIS A 67 -8.48 1.22 10.46
C HIS A 67 -7.12 1.39 11.09
N ASP A 68 -6.60 2.62 11.23
CA ASP A 68 -5.31 2.89 11.86
C ASP A 68 -4.18 2.03 11.25
N VAL A 69 -4.18 1.95 9.92
CA VAL A 69 -3.12 1.30 9.14
C VAL A 69 -2.28 2.43 8.55
N GLY A 70 -1.01 2.53 8.96
CA GLY A 70 -0.06 3.43 8.32
C GLY A 70 0.18 3.00 6.87
N TYR A 71 0.51 3.91 5.97
CA TYR A 71 0.80 3.56 4.58
C TYR A 71 1.89 4.41 3.96
N LEU A 72 2.74 3.78 3.15
CA LEU A 72 3.70 4.42 2.26
C LEU A 72 3.42 3.90 0.86
N VAL A 73 2.73 4.71 0.07
CA VAL A 73 2.32 4.33 -1.29
C VAL A 73 2.86 5.35 -2.27
N GLY A 74 3.47 4.88 -3.36
CA GLY A 74 3.84 5.76 -4.47
C GLY A 74 2.62 6.42 -5.10
N VAL A 75 2.77 7.60 -5.66
CA VAL A 75 1.71 8.22 -6.48
C VAL A 75 2.10 8.09 -7.95
N ALA A 76 1.16 7.69 -8.80
CA ALA A 76 1.41 7.59 -10.23
C ALA A 76 1.77 8.96 -10.80
N GLN A 77 2.75 9.00 -11.71
CA GLN A 77 3.17 10.24 -12.33
C GLN A 77 2.04 10.86 -13.15
N ASN A 78 1.92 12.18 -13.06
CA ASN A 78 0.99 12.97 -13.85
C ASN A 78 1.68 14.27 -14.24
N LYS A 79 1.42 14.82 -15.44
CA LYS A 79 2.04 16.08 -15.90
C LYS A 79 1.93 17.20 -14.85
N ARG A 80 0.75 17.38 -14.26
CA ARG A 80 0.51 18.37 -13.21
C ARG A 80 1.29 18.08 -11.93
N LEU A 81 1.36 16.81 -11.52
CA LEU A 81 2.14 16.41 -10.34
C LEU A 81 3.64 16.63 -10.57
N ASN A 82 4.12 16.39 -11.78
CA ASN A 82 5.51 16.59 -12.17
C ASN A 82 5.87 18.08 -12.20
N GLU A 83 4.97 18.94 -12.67
CA GLU A 83 5.17 20.40 -12.64
C GLU A 83 5.25 20.92 -11.19
N ILE A 84 4.34 20.47 -10.32
CA ILE A 84 4.34 20.86 -8.90
C ILE A 84 5.56 20.28 -8.18
N SER A 85 5.92 19.03 -8.45
CA SER A 85 7.08 18.39 -7.80
C SER A 85 8.40 18.99 -8.27
N ALA A 86 8.50 19.45 -9.52
CA ALA A 86 9.67 20.19 -10.01
C ALA A 86 9.85 21.51 -9.26
N MET A 87 8.75 22.23 -8.98
CA MET A 87 8.80 23.42 -8.10
C MET A 87 9.19 23.05 -6.67
N ALA A 88 8.64 21.98 -6.10
CA ALA A 88 8.93 21.57 -4.73
C ALA A 88 10.37 21.04 -4.54
N ALA A 89 10.92 20.35 -5.54
CA ALA A 89 12.29 19.81 -5.52
C ALA A 89 13.35 20.91 -5.55
N SER A 90 13.03 22.10 -6.08
CA SER A 90 13.92 23.26 -6.04
C SER A 90 14.11 23.88 -4.64
N GLY A 91 13.35 23.42 -3.63
CA GLY A 91 13.34 24.01 -2.29
C GLY A 91 13.58 23.09 -1.10
N ARG A 92 13.72 21.75 -1.24
CA ARG A 92 13.96 20.86 -0.07
C ARG A 92 14.81 19.63 -0.40
N GLU A 93 16.01 19.61 0.18
CA GLU A 93 16.71 18.39 0.57
C GLU A 93 15.81 17.62 1.55
N ALA A 94 15.07 16.63 1.06
CA ALA A 94 14.27 15.77 1.91
C ALA A 94 15.16 14.69 2.54
N VAL A 95 15.87 15.06 3.61
CA VAL A 95 16.38 14.11 4.58
C VAL A 95 15.17 13.35 5.14
N CYS A 96 15.08 12.05 4.89
CA CYS A 96 14.09 11.18 5.49
C CYS A 96 14.59 10.80 6.90
N PRO A 97 14.01 11.33 8.00
CA PRO A 97 14.42 10.92 9.32
C PRO A 97 13.67 9.63 9.65
N ILE A 98 14.24 8.50 9.22
CA ILE A 98 13.91 7.23 9.86
C ILE A 98 14.73 7.23 11.15
N LYS A 99 14.10 7.63 12.26
CA LYS A 99 14.55 7.29 13.61
C LYS A 99 13.97 5.93 13.98
#